data_AF-A0A2D4JDE6-F1
#
_entry.id   AF-A0A2D4JDE6-F1
#
_cell.length_a   1.000
_cell.length_b   1.000
_cell.length_c   1.000
_cell.angle_alpha   90.00
_cell.angle_beta   90.00
_cell.angle_gamma   90.00
#
_symmetry.space_group_name_H-M   'P 1'
#
loop_
_entity.id
_entity.type
_entity.pdbx_description
1 polymer ?
#
loop_
_entity_poly.entity_id
_entity_poly.type
_entity_poly.pdbx_seq_one_letter_code
_entity_poly.pdbx_strand_id
1 'polypeptide(L)'
;ILLSKEAETLRQSEIQEEEHTSGKINKRPSKIILYSEAGFGGQKREIWNDVPDATSWELASTVSIQVIRGGWLMFEKPRFHGRKCVLAEGNVEISNPWRMYCKEESERENAPFHIGSLKRVVQDFRLPEITFFAEENGEGKKQRFTDSAEDLRTCGQPLKAASIIVHSGLWLVYSKPFFDDDPYVLEPGGYPSLQAWGAKDSSICSMHPIKLGSPVVETPAEPKVMGSRPSLIVE
;
A
#
# COMPACT_ATOMS: atom_id res chain seq x y z
N ILE A 1 -3.69 22.38 51.32
CA ILE A 1 -4.38 21.12 50.97
C ILE A 1 -5.44 21.32 49.86
N LEU A 2 -6.03 22.51 49.68
CA LEU A 2 -6.98 22.78 48.58
C LEU A 2 -6.34 22.98 47.19
N LEU A 3 -5.08 23.42 47.10
CA LEU A 3 -4.41 23.67 45.80
C LEU A 3 -3.91 22.40 45.09
N SER A 4 -3.83 21.25 45.77
CA SER A 4 -3.36 19.99 45.15
C SER A 4 -4.49 19.21 44.47
N LYS A 5 -5.74 19.36 44.92
CA LYS A 5 -6.88 18.65 44.33
C LYS A 5 -7.31 19.27 42.99
N GLU A 6 -7.21 20.59 42.82
CA GLU A 6 -7.55 21.25 41.55
C GLU A 6 -6.55 20.93 40.43
N ALA A 7 -5.26 20.78 40.75
CA ALA A 7 -4.22 20.44 39.78
C ALA A 7 -4.23 18.96 39.32
N GLU A 8 -4.79 18.05 40.13
CA GLU A 8 -5.03 16.66 39.73
C GLU A 8 -6.33 16.53 38.91
N THR A 9 -7.35 17.31 39.25
CA THR A 9 -8.64 17.31 38.52
C THR A 9 -8.49 17.88 37.10
N LEU A 10 -7.64 18.92 36.91
CA LEU A 10 -7.32 19.49 35.59
C LEU A 10 -6.52 18.52 34.71
N ARG A 11 -5.61 17.74 35.29
CA ARG A 11 -4.87 16.70 34.56
C ARG A 11 -5.73 15.51 34.17
N GLN A 12 -6.76 15.18 34.95
CA GLN A 12 -7.71 14.13 34.59
C GLN A 12 -8.72 14.56 33.52
N SER A 13 -9.07 15.85 33.42
CA SER A 13 -9.89 16.37 32.32
C SER A 13 -9.12 16.48 31.00
N GLU A 14 -7.84 16.83 31.02
CA GLU A 14 -7.00 16.88 29.79
C GLU A 14 -6.66 15.48 29.25
N ILE A 15 -6.65 14.44 30.10
CA ILE A 15 -6.42 13.05 29.66
C ILE A 15 -7.71 12.40 29.11
N GLN A 16 -8.89 12.99 29.32
CA GLN A 16 -10.15 12.48 28.75
C GLN A 16 -10.55 13.11 27.40
N GLU A 17 -9.83 14.12 26.92
CA GLU A 17 -10.12 14.77 25.61
C GLU A 17 -9.34 14.18 24.41
N GLU A 18 -8.38 13.26 24.60
CA GLU A 18 -7.64 12.65 23.48
C GLU A 18 -8.14 11.26 23.02
N GLU A 19 -9.11 10.62 23.69
CA GLU A 19 -9.56 9.28 23.28
C GLU A 19 -10.86 9.23 22.45
N HIS A 20 -11.50 10.37 22.15
CA HIS A 20 -12.80 10.37 21.47
C HIS A 20 -12.80 10.92 20.03
N THR A 21 -11.90 10.41 19.18
CA THR A 21 -12.15 10.34 17.72
C THR A 21 -11.78 8.98 17.13
N SER A 22 -12.08 7.88 17.82
CA SER A 22 -12.33 6.62 17.10
C SER A 22 -13.69 6.70 16.40
N GLY A 23 -13.79 7.62 15.44
CA GLY A 23 -14.84 7.57 14.43
C GLY A 23 -14.80 6.17 13.86
N LYS A 24 -15.93 5.46 13.86
CA LYS A 24 -16.06 4.13 13.26
C LYS A 24 -15.59 4.22 11.80
N ILE A 25 -14.30 3.99 11.57
CA ILE A 25 -13.71 3.99 10.24
C ILE A 25 -14.40 2.85 9.51
N ASN A 26 -15.15 3.19 8.45
CA ASN A 26 -15.74 2.21 7.56
C ASN A 26 -14.59 1.44 6.89
N LYS A 27 -14.18 0.33 7.50
CA LYS A 27 -13.22 -0.61 6.93
C LYS A 27 -13.91 -1.37 5.81
N ARG A 28 -14.10 -0.74 4.65
CA ARG A 28 -14.53 -1.45 3.45
C ARG A 28 -13.45 -2.49 3.16
N PRO A 29 -13.78 -3.80 3.11
CA PRO A 29 -12.76 -4.82 3.04
C PRO A 29 -11.97 -4.68 1.73
N SER A 30 -10.64 -4.71 1.83
CA SER A 30 -9.75 -4.80 0.68
C SER A 30 -10.03 -6.10 -0.08
N LYS A 31 -9.92 -6.06 -1.41
CA LYS A 31 -10.14 -7.21 -2.28
C LYS A 31 -9.14 -7.21 -3.42
N ILE A 32 -8.45 -8.32 -3.57
CA ILE A 32 -7.58 -8.61 -4.71
C ILE A 32 -8.01 -9.93 -5.34
N ILE A 33 -7.99 -9.98 -6.66
CA ILE A 33 -8.27 -11.18 -7.45
C ILE A 33 -7.00 -11.53 -8.20
N LEU A 34 -6.50 -12.74 -7.98
CA LEU A 34 -5.35 -13.28 -8.69
C LEU A 34 -5.81 -14.32 -9.71
N TYR A 35 -5.29 -14.22 -10.92
CA TYR A 35 -5.47 -15.16 -12.01
C TYR A 35 -4.13 -15.86 -12.25
N SER A 36 -4.12 -17.20 -12.35
CA SER A 36 -2.87 -17.96 -12.48
C SER A 36 -2.14 -17.74 -13.80
N GLU A 37 -2.79 -17.11 -14.79
CA GLU A 37 -2.27 -16.84 -16.14
C GLU A 37 -2.47 -15.36 -16.51
N ALA A 38 -1.81 -14.93 -17.59
CA ALA A 38 -2.02 -13.62 -18.22
C ALA A 38 -3.42 -13.51 -18.85
N GLY A 39 -3.85 -12.30 -19.21
CA GLY A 39 -5.15 -12.03 -19.80
C GLY A 39 -6.35 -12.37 -18.90
N PHE A 40 -6.17 -12.40 -17.57
CA PHE A 40 -7.20 -12.79 -16.59
C PHE A 40 -7.72 -14.24 -16.81
N GLY A 41 -6.84 -15.12 -17.27
CA GLY A 41 -7.12 -16.53 -17.54
C GLY A 41 -6.77 -17.48 -16.37
N GLY A 42 -6.94 -18.78 -16.61
CA GLY A 42 -6.58 -19.83 -15.65
C GLY A 42 -7.41 -19.84 -14.36
N GLN A 43 -6.78 -20.26 -13.26
CA GLN A 43 -7.40 -20.35 -11.94
C GLN A 43 -7.58 -18.97 -11.31
N LYS A 44 -8.83 -18.63 -11.00
CA LYS A 44 -9.20 -17.41 -10.28
C LYS A 44 -9.19 -17.65 -8.76
N ARG A 45 -8.49 -16.78 -8.01
CA ARG A 45 -8.50 -16.74 -6.53
C ARG A 45 -8.90 -15.36 -6.04
N GLU A 46 -9.93 -15.30 -5.20
CA GLU A 46 -10.35 -14.05 -4.53
C GLU A 46 -9.76 -14.01 -3.11
N ILE A 47 -9.04 -12.94 -2.80
CA ILE A 47 -8.31 -12.77 -1.55
C ILE A 47 -8.79 -11.50 -0.87
N TRP A 48 -9.17 -11.65 0.39
CA TRP A 48 -9.74 -10.59 1.22
C TRP A 48 -8.87 -10.28 2.44
N ASN A 49 -8.03 -11.23 2.84
CA ASN A 49 -7.18 -11.17 4.02
C ASN A 49 -5.72 -11.40 3.67
N ASP A 50 -4.84 -11.11 4.64
CA ASP A 50 -3.41 -11.38 4.49
C ASP A 50 -3.20 -12.88 4.27
N VAL A 51 -2.32 -13.22 3.34
CA VAL A 51 -1.93 -14.58 3.00
C VAL A 51 -0.49 -14.77 3.47
N PRO A 52 -0.26 -15.45 4.61
CA PRO A 52 1.08 -15.63 5.15
C PRO A 52 1.92 -16.60 4.33
N ASP A 53 1.31 -17.45 3.51
CA ASP A 53 2.01 -18.38 2.63
C ASP A 53 1.19 -18.65 1.36
N ALA A 54 1.74 -18.27 0.21
CA ALA A 54 1.18 -18.45 -1.11
C ALA A 54 2.06 -19.38 -1.99
N THR A 55 3.09 -20.00 -1.41
CA THR A 55 4.09 -20.80 -2.17
C THR A 55 3.51 -22.06 -2.81
N SER A 56 2.38 -22.53 -2.30
CA SER A 56 1.63 -23.67 -2.86
C SER A 56 0.81 -23.34 -4.10
N TRP A 57 0.80 -22.08 -4.55
CA TRP A 57 0.01 -21.66 -5.70
C TRP A 57 0.74 -21.98 -6.99
N GLU A 58 0.08 -22.74 -7.85
CA GLU A 58 0.51 -22.97 -9.23
C GLU A 58 0.23 -21.72 -10.05
N LEU A 59 1.29 -21.07 -10.54
CA LEU A 59 1.26 -19.83 -11.30
C LEU A 59 2.04 -20.02 -12.61
N ALA A 60 1.60 -19.36 -13.68
CA ALA A 60 2.35 -19.27 -14.92
C ALA A 60 3.54 -18.28 -14.78
N SER A 61 4.31 -18.12 -15.86
CA SER A 61 5.41 -17.12 -15.91
C SER A 61 4.92 -15.68 -15.79
N THR A 62 3.69 -15.43 -16.22
CA THR A 62 2.98 -14.15 -16.10
C THR A 62 1.60 -14.42 -15.52
N VAL A 63 1.24 -13.64 -14.50
CA VAL A 63 -0.06 -13.70 -13.84
C VAL A 63 -0.80 -12.38 -14.03
N SER A 64 -2.11 -12.42 -14.14
CA SER A 64 -2.94 -11.21 -14.07
C SER A 64 -3.48 -11.02 -12.65
N ILE A 65 -3.39 -9.80 -12.15
CA ILE A 65 -3.88 -9.40 -10.84
C ILE A 65 -4.84 -8.23 -11.03
N GLN A 66 -5.96 -8.31 -10.33
CA GLN A 66 -6.94 -7.25 -10.26
C GLN A 66 -7.13 -6.84 -8.80
N VAL A 67 -6.56 -5.71 -8.44
CA VAL A 67 -6.75 -5.10 -7.13
C VAL A 67 -8.02 -4.27 -7.19
N ILE A 68 -9.12 -4.83 -6.70
CA ILE A 68 -10.44 -4.20 -6.74
C ILE A 68 -10.48 -3.03 -5.74
N ARG A 69 -9.97 -3.24 -4.53
CA ARG A 69 -9.89 -2.25 -3.44
C ARG A 69 -8.72 -2.55 -2.52
N GLY A 70 -8.08 -1.51 -2.00
CA GLY A 70 -6.93 -1.67 -1.11
C GLY A 70 -5.60 -1.46 -1.81
N GLY A 71 -4.57 -1.21 -1.02
CA GLY A 71 -3.18 -1.44 -1.43
C GLY A 71 -2.67 -2.74 -0.82
N TRP A 72 -1.96 -3.53 -1.61
CA TRP A 72 -1.39 -4.81 -1.19
C TRP A 72 0.13 -4.82 -1.40
N LEU A 73 0.85 -5.52 -0.53
CA LEU A 73 2.23 -5.88 -0.74
C LEU A 73 2.32 -7.36 -1.08
N MET A 74 3.01 -7.65 -2.17
CA MET A 74 3.41 -8.99 -2.55
C MET A 74 4.86 -9.22 -2.16
N PHE A 75 5.12 -10.33 -1.48
CA PHE A 75 6.42 -10.69 -0.98
C PHE A 75 6.96 -11.93 -1.69
N GLU A 76 8.26 -11.94 -1.91
CA GLU A 76 8.99 -13.07 -2.47
C GLU A 76 8.94 -14.31 -1.57
N LYS A 77 9.05 -14.14 -0.25
CA LYS A 77 9.11 -15.25 0.71
C LYS A 77 7.83 -15.32 1.56
N PRO A 78 7.51 -16.49 2.13
CA PRO A 78 6.42 -16.61 3.07
C PRO A 78 6.65 -15.74 4.32
N ARG A 79 5.58 -15.52 5.07
CA ARG A 79 5.52 -14.74 6.31
C ARG A 79 5.97 -13.28 6.15
N PHE A 80 5.72 -12.68 4.99
CA PHE A 80 6.03 -11.27 4.68
C PHE A 80 7.52 -10.93 4.71
N HIS A 81 8.36 -11.86 4.23
CA HIS A 81 9.81 -11.69 4.17
C HIS A 81 10.30 -11.54 2.72
N GLY A 82 11.55 -11.10 2.59
CA GLY A 82 12.22 -10.97 1.30
C GLY A 82 11.86 -9.69 0.57
N ARG A 83 12.05 -9.70 -0.74
CA ARG A 83 11.72 -8.56 -1.60
C ARG A 83 10.20 -8.33 -1.61
N LYS A 84 9.79 -7.07 -1.72
CA LYS A 84 8.38 -6.66 -1.73
C LYS A 84 8.04 -5.82 -2.96
N CYS A 85 6.82 -5.99 -3.45
CA CYS A 85 6.27 -5.35 -4.63
C CYS A 85 4.90 -4.78 -4.25
N VAL A 86 4.65 -3.55 -4.69
CA VAL A 86 3.43 -2.82 -4.34
C VAL A 86 2.38 -3.07 -5.42
N LEU A 87 1.19 -3.47 -4.99
CA LEU A 87 0.03 -3.68 -5.84
C LEU A 87 -1.01 -2.61 -5.50
N ALA A 88 -1.07 -1.58 -6.36
CA ALA A 88 -2.08 -0.54 -6.29
C ALA A 88 -3.39 -0.98 -6.95
N GLU A 89 -4.48 -0.26 -6.67
CA GLU A 89 -5.79 -0.53 -7.27
C GLU A 89 -5.75 -0.48 -8.80
N GLY A 90 -6.46 -1.42 -9.43
CA GLY A 90 -6.49 -1.58 -10.88
C GLY A 90 -6.08 -2.97 -11.35
N ASN A 91 -5.83 -3.05 -12.64
CA ASN A 91 -5.47 -4.26 -13.35
C ASN A 91 -3.98 -4.22 -13.67
N VAL A 92 -3.25 -5.29 -13.35
CA VAL A 92 -1.82 -5.40 -13.62
C VAL A 92 -1.49 -6.82 -14.05
N GLU A 93 -0.61 -6.94 -15.04
CA GLU A 93 0.02 -8.21 -15.39
C GLU A 93 1.45 -8.19 -14.84
N ILE A 94 1.79 -9.24 -14.10
CA ILE A 94 3.07 -9.35 -13.42
C ILE A 94 3.74 -10.63 -13.88
N SER A 95 4.89 -10.49 -14.54
CA SER A 95 5.89 -11.55 -14.64
C SER A 95 6.82 -11.46 -13.43
N ASN A 96 7.79 -12.38 -13.29
CA ASN A 96 8.71 -12.42 -12.14
C ASN A 96 9.26 -11.02 -11.78
N PRO A 97 8.72 -10.34 -10.74
CA PRO A 97 9.06 -8.94 -10.45
C PRO A 97 10.44 -8.82 -9.79
N TRP A 98 11.02 -9.96 -9.43
CA TRP A 98 12.32 -10.07 -8.78
C TRP A 98 13.47 -10.31 -9.76
N ARG A 99 13.15 -10.47 -11.05
CA ARG A 99 14.09 -10.90 -12.10
C ARG A 99 15.35 -10.05 -12.17
N MET A 100 15.22 -8.73 -12.04
CA MET A 100 16.35 -7.79 -12.11
C MET A 100 17.42 -8.01 -11.03
N TYR A 101 17.08 -8.74 -9.96
CA TYR A 101 17.97 -8.99 -8.84
C TYR A 101 18.45 -10.46 -8.80
N CYS A 102 17.98 -11.33 -9.68
CA CYS A 102 18.49 -12.69 -9.82
C CYS A 102 19.81 -12.64 -10.61
N LYS A 103 20.90 -13.15 -10.01
CA LYS A 103 22.23 -13.18 -10.64
C LYS A 103 22.42 -14.30 -11.68
N GLU A 104 21.40 -15.14 -11.87
CA GLU A 104 21.48 -16.30 -12.76
C GLU A 104 20.86 -15.96 -14.12
N GLU A 105 21.71 -15.81 -15.14
CA GLU A 105 21.33 -15.63 -16.55
C GLU A 105 20.59 -16.85 -17.16
N SER A 106 20.38 -17.92 -16.38
CA SER A 106 19.85 -19.21 -16.86
C SER A 106 18.35 -19.43 -16.64
N GLU A 107 17.62 -18.51 -16.03
CA GLU A 107 16.17 -18.66 -15.90
C GLU A 107 15.50 -18.40 -17.26
N ARG A 108 14.93 -19.46 -17.85
CA ARG A 108 14.12 -19.41 -19.08
C ARG A 108 13.13 -18.25 -18.97
N GLU A 109 12.98 -17.45 -20.02
CA GLU A 109 12.04 -16.31 -20.09
C GLU A 109 10.61 -16.64 -19.62
N ASN A 110 10.23 -17.92 -19.68
CA ASN A 110 8.91 -18.42 -19.32
C ASN A 110 8.90 -19.35 -18.10
N ALA A 111 9.86 -19.22 -17.17
CA ALA A 111 9.80 -19.96 -15.91
C ALA A 111 8.67 -19.42 -15.02
N PRO A 112 7.84 -20.29 -14.41
CA PRO A 112 6.86 -19.86 -13.42
C PRO A 112 7.57 -19.29 -12.20
N PHE A 113 7.09 -18.15 -11.70
CA PHE A 113 7.59 -17.56 -10.47
C PHE A 113 6.62 -17.84 -9.32
N HIS A 114 7.15 -17.82 -8.09
CA HIS A 114 6.37 -18.11 -6.90
C HIS A 114 6.10 -16.82 -6.13
N ILE A 115 4.89 -16.72 -5.58
CA ILE A 115 4.53 -15.69 -4.62
C ILE A 115 4.68 -16.27 -3.23
N GLY A 116 5.47 -15.62 -2.38
CA GLY A 116 5.70 -16.09 -1.02
C GLY A 116 4.55 -15.74 -0.08
N SER A 117 4.14 -14.48 -0.04
CA SER A 117 3.03 -14.02 0.81
C SER A 117 2.42 -12.72 0.30
N LEU A 118 1.19 -12.41 0.73
CA LEU A 118 0.45 -11.19 0.39
C LEU A 118 -0.05 -10.50 1.66
N LYS A 119 0.28 -9.22 1.83
CA LYS A 119 -0.12 -8.42 2.99
C LYS A 119 -0.99 -7.25 2.56
N ARG A 120 -2.10 -7.01 3.26
CA ARG A 120 -2.86 -5.77 3.11
C ARG A 120 -2.16 -4.64 3.84
N VAL A 121 -1.90 -3.55 3.12
CA VAL A 121 -1.19 -2.39 3.69
C VAL A 121 -2.08 -1.16 3.82
N VAL A 122 -3.10 -1.02 2.99
CA VAL A 122 -4.07 0.08 3.14
C VAL A 122 -5.38 -0.48 3.67
N GLN A 123 -5.58 -0.32 4.99
CA GLN A 123 -6.70 -0.90 5.75
C GLN A 123 -7.79 0.12 6.11
N ASP A 124 -7.50 1.42 5.94
CA ASP A 124 -8.39 2.51 6.30
C ASP A 124 -8.31 3.68 5.31
N PHE A 125 -9.36 4.49 5.28
CA PHE A 125 -9.42 5.75 4.54
C PHE A 125 -8.77 6.90 5.32
N ARG A 126 -7.85 6.60 6.25
CA ARG A 126 -7.15 7.67 6.96
C ARG A 126 -6.32 8.45 5.95
N LEU A 127 -6.30 9.77 6.12
CA LEU A 127 -5.44 10.63 5.33
C LEU A 127 -4.00 10.12 5.51
N PRO A 128 -3.28 9.76 4.43
CA PRO A 128 -1.90 9.35 4.54
C PRO A 128 -1.07 10.51 5.07
N GLU A 129 -0.15 10.24 5.98
CA GLU A 129 0.68 11.27 6.61
C GLU A 129 2.09 10.73 6.85
N ILE A 130 3.08 11.48 6.39
CA ILE A 130 4.51 11.21 6.55
C ILE A 130 5.23 12.47 7.01
N THR A 131 6.20 12.29 7.91
CA THR A 131 7.05 13.37 8.42
C THR A 131 8.51 13.00 8.23
N PHE A 132 9.27 13.89 7.59
CA PHE A 132 10.72 13.80 7.45
C PHE A 132 11.40 14.68 8.49
N PHE A 133 12.53 14.21 9.02
CA PHE A 133 13.30 14.88 10.07
C PHE A 133 14.74 15.09 9.61
N ALA A 134 15.28 16.27 9.88
CA ALA A 134 16.65 16.63 9.50
C ALA A 134 17.72 15.84 10.29
N GLU A 135 17.38 15.35 11.49
CA GLU A 135 18.26 14.58 12.36
C GLU A 135 17.70 13.16 12.58
N GLU A 136 18.51 12.28 13.17
CA GLU A 136 18.11 10.90 13.48
C GLU A 136 17.07 10.86 14.61
N ASN A 137 16.44 9.70 14.81
CA ASN A 137 15.51 9.42 15.91
C ASN A 137 14.29 10.36 16.02
N GLY A 138 13.90 11.01 14.92
CA GLY A 138 12.76 11.92 14.88
C GLY A 138 13.06 13.32 15.42
N GLU A 139 14.32 13.76 15.37
CA GLU A 139 14.76 15.04 15.93
C GLU A 139 15.02 16.12 14.87
N GLY A 140 15.31 17.34 15.33
CA GLY A 140 15.63 18.48 14.47
C GLY A 140 14.44 19.06 13.71
N LYS A 141 14.72 19.76 12.60
CA LYS A 141 13.69 20.36 11.75
C LYS A 141 12.84 19.26 11.11
N LYS A 142 11.52 19.36 11.26
CA LYS A 142 10.55 18.43 10.66
C LYS A 142 9.78 19.04 9.49
N GLN A 143 9.45 18.20 8.51
CA GLN A 143 8.59 18.57 7.40
C GLN A 143 7.55 17.48 7.14
N ARG A 144 6.28 17.87 7.22
CA ARG A 144 5.13 16.96 7.15
C ARG A 144 4.44 17.07 5.79
N PHE A 145 3.98 15.93 5.27
CA PHE A 145 3.24 15.81 4.04
C PHE A 145 2.05 14.85 4.16
N THR A 146 0.99 15.16 3.42
CA THR A 146 -0.25 14.38 3.38
C THR A 146 -0.70 14.01 1.97
N ASP A 147 0.08 14.38 0.96
CA ASP A 147 -0.20 14.09 -0.45
C ASP A 147 1.12 13.89 -1.22
N SER A 148 0.99 13.52 -2.49
CA SER A 148 2.07 13.38 -3.45
C SER A 148 2.84 14.69 -3.65
N ALA A 149 4.13 14.58 -3.88
CA ALA A 149 4.98 15.65 -4.34
C ALA A 149 5.88 15.13 -5.47
N GLU A 150 5.74 15.71 -6.65
CA GLU A 150 6.53 15.35 -7.83
C GLU A 150 7.94 15.92 -7.78
N ASP A 151 8.14 17.05 -7.11
CA ASP A 151 9.46 17.65 -6.91
C ASP A 151 9.54 18.35 -5.55
N LEU A 152 10.39 17.83 -4.67
CA LEU A 152 10.67 18.36 -3.33
C LEU A 152 11.94 19.21 -3.29
N ARG A 153 12.59 19.43 -4.44
CA ARG A 153 13.81 20.21 -4.48
C ARG A 153 13.50 21.69 -4.30
N THR A 154 14.25 22.35 -3.43
CA THR A 154 14.20 23.80 -3.25
C THR A 154 15.51 24.39 -3.78
N CYS A 155 15.43 25.32 -4.74
CA CYS A 155 16.61 25.88 -5.40
C CYS A 155 17.57 24.80 -5.98
N GLY A 156 17.00 23.71 -6.50
CA GLY A 156 17.76 22.58 -7.04
C GLY A 156 18.37 21.63 -5.99
N GLN A 157 18.24 21.92 -4.69
CA GLN A 157 18.71 21.05 -3.62
C GLN A 157 17.60 20.09 -3.16
N PRO A 158 17.89 18.78 -3.04
CA PRO A 158 16.91 17.81 -2.55
C PRO A 158 16.55 18.06 -1.08
N LEU A 159 15.34 17.65 -0.69
CA LEU A 159 15.01 17.53 0.72
C LEU A 159 15.95 16.49 1.34
N LYS A 160 16.55 16.81 2.49
CA LYS A 160 17.41 15.89 3.24
C LYS A 160 16.68 15.37 4.46
N ALA A 161 16.65 14.05 4.62
CA ALA A 161 16.04 13.39 5.77
C ALA A 161 17.01 12.39 6.40
N ALA A 162 17.21 12.49 7.71
CA ALA A 162 18.00 11.55 8.52
C ALA A 162 17.12 10.56 9.29
N SER A 163 15.86 10.92 9.56
CA SER A 163 14.85 9.98 10.05
C SER A 163 13.45 10.30 9.50
N ILE A 164 12.55 9.31 9.57
CA ILE A 164 11.20 9.38 9.00
C ILE A 164 10.20 8.79 9.99
N ILE A 165 9.03 9.41 10.11
CA ILE A 165 7.87 8.79 10.76
C ILE A 165 6.73 8.74 9.75
N VAL A 166 6.24 7.54 9.47
CA VAL A 166 5.02 7.32 8.70
C VAL A 166 3.88 7.12 9.68
N HIS A 167 3.01 8.12 9.79
CA HIS A 167 1.87 8.10 10.71
C HIS A 167 0.72 7.24 10.14
N SER A 168 0.51 7.32 8.82
CA SER A 168 -0.58 6.61 8.13
C SER A 168 -0.30 6.47 6.64
N GLY A 169 -0.91 5.45 6.03
CA GLY A 169 -0.74 5.12 4.62
C GLY A 169 0.54 4.35 4.30
N LEU A 170 0.63 3.88 3.06
CA LEU A 170 1.85 3.31 2.48
C LEU A 170 2.48 4.37 1.58
N TRP A 171 3.74 4.72 1.79
CA TRP A 171 4.41 5.77 1.04
C TRP A 171 5.48 5.20 0.12
N LEU A 172 5.50 5.67 -1.12
CA LEU A 172 6.60 5.47 -2.07
C LEU A 172 7.43 6.74 -2.07
N VAL A 173 8.71 6.61 -1.74
CA VAL A 173 9.64 7.73 -1.62
C VAL A 173 10.83 7.51 -2.54
N TYR A 174 11.20 8.54 -3.30
CA TYR A 174 12.12 8.46 -4.42
C TYR A 174 13.31 9.41 -4.20
N SER A 175 14.51 8.95 -4.56
CA SER A 175 15.72 9.76 -4.49
C SER A 175 15.84 10.74 -5.66
N LYS A 176 15.05 10.53 -6.72
CA LYS A 176 14.92 11.41 -7.88
C LYS A 176 13.55 12.10 -7.98
N PRO A 177 13.47 13.24 -8.67
CA PRO A 177 12.19 13.93 -8.91
C PRO A 177 11.33 13.12 -9.88
N PHE A 178 10.05 13.45 -9.96
CA PHE A 178 9.07 12.87 -10.89
C PHE A 178 8.97 11.34 -10.84
N PHE A 179 9.22 10.75 -9.66
CA PHE A 179 9.13 9.31 -9.41
C PHE A 179 10.11 8.47 -10.25
N ASP A 180 11.26 9.05 -10.63
CA ASP A 180 12.24 8.46 -11.57
C ASP A 180 13.29 7.52 -10.91
N ASP A 181 12.90 6.59 -10.05
CA ASP A 181 13.76 5.49 -9.59
C ASP A 181 12.97 4.38 -8.88
N ASP A 182 13.68 3.36 -8.41
CA ASP A 182 13.12 2.35 -7.50
C ASP A 182 12.74 3.03 -6.17
N PRO A 183 11.46 2.97 -5.75
CA PRO A 183 11.02 3.63 -4.53
C PRO A 183 11.45 2.90 -3.26
N TYR A 184 11.72 3.67 -2.21
CA TYR A 184 11.63 3.19 -0.84
C TYR A 184 10.15 3.02 -0.46
N VAL A 185 9.74 1.78 -0.22
CA VAL A 185 8.38 1.44 0.20
C VAL A 185 8.28 1.49 1.72
N LEU A 186 7.65 2.55 2.25
CA LEU A 186 7.55 2.82 3.68
C LEU A 186 6.14 2.52 4.20
N GLU A 187 6.07 1.63 5.19
CA GLU A 187 4.84 1.27 5.91
C GLU A 187 4.70 2.15 7.16
N PRO A 188 3.50 2.24 7.77
CA PRO A 188 3.32 2.96 9.03
C PRO A 188 4.31 2.49 10.10
N GLY A 189 5.06 3.44 10.69
CA GLY A 189 6.15 3.14 11.60
C GLY A 189 7.20 4.25 11.68
N GLY A 190 8.12 4.07 12.63
CA GLY A 190 9.27 4.95 12.82
C GLY A 190 10.53 4.37 12.17
N TYR A 191 11.26 5.20 11.46
CA TYR A 191 12.50 4.88 10.77
C TYR A 191 13.61 5.81 11.30
N PRO A 192 14.36 5.39 12.34
CA PRO A 192 15.23 6.29 13.10
C PRO A 192 16.52 6.71 12.38
N SER A 193 16.94 6.01 11.32
CA SER A 193 18.15 6.28 10.55
C SER A 193 18.02 5.74 9.11
N LEU A 194 18.86 6.20 8.18
CA LEU A 194 18.82 5.77 6.77
C LEU A 194 18.84 4.25 6.61
N GLN A 195 19.59 3.56 7.47
CA GLN A 195 19.67 2.10 7.47
C GLN A 195 18.31 1.44 7.74
N ALA A 196 17.45 2.07 8.55
CA ALA A 196 16.15 1.54 8.91
C ALA A 196 15.18 1.44 7.72
N TRP A 197 15.35 2.27 6.68
CA TRP A 197 14.58 2.17 5.44
C TRP A 197 15.44 1.75 4.22
N GLY A 198 16.69 1.37 4.46
CA GLY A 198 17.58 0.83 3.43
C GLY A 198 18.10 1.86 2.42
N ALA A 199 18.08 3.16 2.74
CA ALA A 199 18.60 4.18 1.84
C ALA A 199 20.12 4.27 1.84
N LYS A 200 20.67 4.54 0.65
CA LYS A 200 22.10 4.81 0.45
C LYS A 200 22.46 6.27 0.72
N ASP A 201 21.50 7.17 0.51
CA ASP A 201 21.65 8.59 0.73
C ASP A 201 20.36 9.22 1.28
N SER A 202 20.49 10.40 1.89
CA SER A 202 19.40 11.09 2.57
C SER A 202 18.52 11.95 1.66
N SER A 203 18.73 11.91 0.34
CA SER A 203 18.01 12.76 -0.61
C SER A 203 16.62 12.22 -0.89
N ILE A 204 15.64 13.10 -0.74
CA ILE A 204 14.24 12.87 -1.04
C ILE A 204 13.84 13.92 -2.09
N CYS A 205 13.43 13.46 -3.27
CA CYS A 205 13.11 14.36 -4.38
C CYS A 205 11.66 14.23 -4.85
N SER A 206 11.03 13.07 -4.72
CA SER A 206 9.60 12.91 -4.99
C SER A 206 9.01 11.81 -4.12
N MET A 207 7.69 11.84 -3.94
CA MET A 207 6.98 10.83 -3.15
C MET A 207 5.50 10.81 -3.48
N HIS A 208 4.84 9.69 -3.24
CA HIS A 208 3.40 9.64 -3.20
C HIS A 208 2.89 8.53 -2.27
N PRO A 209 1.73 8.73 -1.63
CA PRO A 209 1.06 7.65 -0.94
C PRO A 209 0.37 6.72 -1.94
N ILE A 210 0.26 5.44 -1.59
CA ILE A 210 -0.70 4.54 -2.23
C ILE A 210 -2.08 4.85 -1.66
N LYS A 211 -2.91 5.49 -2.47
CA LYS A 211 -4.27 5.84 -2.11
C LYS A 211 -5.21 4.68 -2.41
N LEU A 212 -6.20 4.48 -1.54
CA LEU A 212 -7.41 3.75 -1.91
C LEU A 212 -8.09 4.53 -3.03
N GLY A 213 -8.55 3.87 -4.08
CA GLY A 213 -9.40 4.48 -5.07
C GLY A 213 -10.67 5.00 -4.40
N SER A 214 -11.22 6.07 -4.95
CA SER A 214 -12.47 6.65 -4.46
C SER A 214 -13.56 5.56 -4.39
N PRO A 215 -14.45 5.58 -3.36
CA PRO A 215 -15.49 4.59 -3.24
C PRO A 215 -16.35 4.51 -4.51
N VAL A 216 -16.09 3.52 -5.37
CA VAL A 216 -16.99 3.20 -6.47
C VAL A 216 -18.16 2.44 -5.85
N VAL A 217 -19.36 3.02 -5.95
CA VAL A 217 -20.61 2.29 -5.72
C VAL A 217 -20.76 1.36 -6.92
N GLU A 218 -20.52 0.08 -6.70
CA GLU A 218 -20.98 -0.94 -7.64
C GLU A 218 -22.51 -0.90 -7.56
N THR A 219 -23.16 -0.18 -8.47
CA THR A 219 -24.59 -0.32 -8.68
C THR A 219 -24.82 -1.77 -9.12
N PRO A 220 -25.63 -2.56 -8.40
CA PRO A 220 -25.98 -3.90 -8.85
C PRO A 220 -26.58 -3.78 -10.25
N ALA A 221 -26.04 -4.54 -11.20
CA ALA A 221 -26.57 -4.63 -12.54
C ALA A 221 -28.09 -4.81 -12.47
N GLU A 222 -28.83 -3.99 -13.22
CA GLU A 222 -30.28 -4.06 -13.32
C GLU A 222 -30.70 -5.53 -13.48
N PRO A 223 -31.71 -6.01 -12.73
CA PRO A 223 -32.21 -7.36 -12.93
C PRO A 223 -32.70 -7.46 -14.37
N LYS A 224 -32.08 -8.36 -15.15
CA LYS A 224 -32.62 -8.78 -16.45
C LYS A 224 -34.04 -9.26 -16.23
N VAL A 225 -35.01 -8.42 -16.58
CA VAL A 225 -36.41 -8.82 -16.64
C VAL A 225 -36.48 -9.92 -17.69
N MET A 226 -36.62 -11.15 -17.21
CA MET A 226 -36.93 -12.31 -18.03
C MET A 226 -38.37 -12.13 -18.50
N GLY A 227 -38.54 -11.39 -19.60
CA GLY A 227 -39.79 -11.30 -20.33
C GLY A 227 -40.13 -12.67 -20.89
N SER A 228 -41.03 -13.36 -20.20
CA SER A 228 -41.74 -14.54 -20.68
C SER A 228 -42.28 -14.32 -22.09
N ARG A 229 -41.99 -15.27 -22.99
CA ARG A 229 -42.72 -15.43 -24.25
C ARG A 229 -44.22 -15.51 -23.97
N PRO A 230 -45.04 -14.98 -24.89
CA PRO A 230 -46.17 -15.73 -25.37
C PRO A 230 -46.00 -16.08 -26.85
N SER A 231 -46.24 -17.35 -27.13
CA SER A 231 -46.35 -17.96 -28.45
C SER A 231 -47.74 -17.69 -29.04
N LEU A 232 -47.81 -17.61 -30.39
CA LEU A 232 -48.98 -17.80 -31.27
C LEU A 232 -49.99 -16.62 -31.28
N ILE A 233 -50.65 -16.20 -32.38
CA ILE A 233 -51.30 -16.86 -33.53
C ILE A 233 -51.32 -15.84 -34.72
N VAL A 234 -50.85 -16.17 -35.93
CA VAL A 234 -51.61 -16.43 -37.20
C VAL A 234 -52.74 -15.44 -37.56
N GLU A 235 -52.52 -14.59 -38.58
CA GLU A 235 -53.18 -14.59 -39.90
C GLU A 235 -52.33 -13.77 -40.88
#